data_AF-A0A3D5EHM8-F1
#
_entry.id   AF-A0A3D5EHM8-F1
#
_cell.length_a   1.000
_cell.length_b   1.000
_cell.length_c   1.000
_cell.angle_alpha   90.00
_cell.angle_beta   90.00
_cell.angle_gamma   90.00
#
_symmetry.space_group_name_H-M   'P 1'
#
loop_
_entity.id
_entity.type
_entity.pdbx_description
1 polymer ?
#
loop_
_entity_poly.entity_id
_entity_poly.type
_entity_poly.pdbx_seq_one_letter_code
_entity_poly.pdbx_strand_id
1 'polypeptide(L)'
;MQEPSALSLLPPVLVVVLAVFLRRPILSLLVGALFGLAMLGPTAILSNFADISLKVMQDETIAWLILVCGAFGALIALLVRTGGASAFAELALKFAKGQRSSLLMTFVLGVIIFIDDYLNALTVGETMKRITDKFKISREML
;
A
#
# COMPACT_ATOMS: atom_id res chain seq x y z
N MET A 1 -4.06 -3.52 36.03
CA MET A 1 -4.91 -2.43 35.51
C MET A 1 -4.08 -1.67 34.50
N GLN A 2 -4.06 -2.12 33.24
CA GLN A 2 -3.39 -1.41 32.15
C GLN A 2 -4.41 -0.43 31.61
N GLU A 3 -4.48 0.75 32.22
CA GLU A 3 -5.11 1.89 31.57
C GLU A 3 -4.33 2.12 30.26
N PRO A 4 -4.96 2.04 29.06
CA PRO A 4 -4.32 2.51 27.84
C PRO A 4 -4.13 4.02 27.99
N SER A 5 -2.97 4.40 28.54
CA SER A 5 -2.62 5.79 28.76
C SER A 5 -2.51 6.48 27.40
N ALA A 6 -2.94 7.73 27.31
CA ALA A 6 -2.86 8.55 26.08
C ALA A 6 -1.44 8.59 25.48
N LEU A 7 -0.42 8.25 26.29
CA LEU A 7 0.97 8.07 25.88
C LEU A 7 1.17 6.97 24.82
N SER A 8 0.34 5.93 24.74
CA SER A 8 0.47 4.89 23.70
C SER A 8 0.10 5.40 22.29
N LEU A 9 -0.58 6.55 22.20
CA LEU A 9 -0.96 7.17 20.92
C LEU A 9 0.17 8.05 20.35
N LEU A 10 1.18 8.35 21.15
CA LEU A 10 2.28 9.25 20.80
C LEU A 10 3.11 8.73 19.62
N PRO A 11 3.53 7.44 19.56
CA PRO A 11 4.25 6.92 18.40
C PRO A 11 3.40 6.93 17.11
N PRO A 12 2.14 6.45 17.08
CA PRO A 12 1.29 6.56 15.88
C PRO A 12 1.07 8.00 15.40
N VAL A 13 0.81 8.95 16.31
CA VAL A 13 0.63 10.36 15.95
C VAL A 13 1.90 10.92 15.33
N LEU A 14 3.05 10.61 15.92
CA LEU A 14 4.35 11.02 15.41
C LEU A 14 4.60 10.45 14.00
N VAL A 15 4.26 9.18 13.75
CA VAL A 15 4.34 8.57 12.41
C VAL A 15 3.49 9.35 11.41
N VAL A 16 2.22 9.63 11.75
CA VAL A 16 1.29 10.32 10.83
C VAL A 16 1.78 11.74 10.53
N VAL A 17 2.16 12.50 11.55
CA VAL A 17 2.64 13.88 11.38
C VAL A 17 3.92 13.90 10.54
N LEU A 18 4.88 13.03 10.83
CA LEU A 18 6.12 12.94 10.04
C LEU A 18 5.85 12.46 8.61
N ALA A 19 4.92 11.51 8.42
CA ALA A 19 4.60 11.00 7.09
C ALA A 19 4.04 12.11 6.18
N VAL A 20 3.17 12.96 6.73
CA VAL A 20 2.59 14.10 6.02
C VAL A 20 3.64 15.19 5.76
N PHE A 21 4.46 15.53 6.76
CA PHE A 21 5.40 16.64 6.63
C PHE A 21 6.63 16.28 5.78
N LEU A 22 7.23 15.11 6.04
CA LEU A 22 8.43 14.66 5.36
C LEU A 22 8.14 14.07 3.97
N ARG A 23 6.86 13.76 3.68
CA ARG A 23 6.40 13.04 2.47
C ARG A 23 7.20 11.75 2.22
N ARG A 24 7.72 11.15 3.29
CA ARG A 24 8.53 9.93 3.30
C ARG A 24 7.95 8.95 4.32
N PRO A 25 6.93 8.16 3.94
CA PRO A 25 6.19 7.30 4.86
C PRO A 25 7.09 6.24 5.50
N ILE A 26 8.02 5.65 4.74
CA ILE A 26 8.95 4.62 5.24
C ILE A 26 9.84 5.16 6.37
N LEU A 27 10.42 6.35 6.19
CA LEU A 27 11.25 6.97 7.24
C LEU A 27 10.42 7.32 8.47
N SER A 28 9.19 7.78 8.26
CA SER A 28 8.29 8.16 9.35
C SER A 28 7.88 6.94 10.20
N LEU A 29 7.60 5.81 9.54
CA LEU A 29 7.37 4.51 10.19
C LEU A 29 8.58 4.07 11.02
N LEU A 30 9.80 4.16 10.46
CA LEU A 30 11.02 3.75 11.14
C LEU A 30 11.28 4.61 12.38
N VAL A 31 11.17 5.94 12.25
CA VAL A 31 11.35 6.87 13.37
C VAL A 31 10.29 6.64 14.45
N GLY A 32 9.04 6.43 14.06
CA GLY A 32 7.96 6.12 15.01
C GLY A 32 8.14 4.79 15.73
N ALA A 33 8.64 3.76 15.03
CA ALA A 33 8.95 2.47 15.65
C ALA A 33 10.10 2.60 16.67
N LEU A 34 11.18 3.29 16.31
CA LEU A 34 12.29 3.57 17.24
C LEU A 34 11.83 4.40 18.44
N PHE A 35 10.96 5.40 18.21
CA PHE A 35 10.37 6.19 19.27
C PHE A 35 9.50 5.35 20.21
N GLY A 36 8.67 4.46 19.68
CA GLY A 36 7.88 3.52 20.48
C GLY A 36 8.75 2.55 21.30
N LEU A 37 9.85 2.07 20.72
CA LEU A 37 10.83 1.23 21.44
C LEU A 37 11.57 2.02 22.53
N ALA A 38 11.93 3.27 22.26
CA ALA A 38 12.54 4.15 23.25
C ALA A 38 11.62 4.42 24.45
N MET A 39 10.30 4.48 24.22
CA MET A 39 9.31 4.59 25.30
C MET A 39 9.23 3.33 26.19
N LEU A 40 9.54 2.14 25.64
CA LEU A 40 9.58 0.89 26.40
C LEU A 40 10.88 0.72 27.20
N GLY A 41 12.00 1.21 26.69
CA GLY A 41 13.30 1.09 27.36
C GLY A 41 14.42 1.77 26.56
N PRO A 42 14.93 2.94 26.99
CA PRO A 42 15.88 3.72 26.21
C PRO A 42 17.28 3.09 26.08
N THR A 43 17.67 2.20 27.00
CA THR A 43 18.99 1.54 26.99
C THR A 43 19.04 0.28 26.14
N ALA A 44 17.89 -0.29 25.78
CA ALA A 44 17.77 -1.57 25.08
C ALA A 44 17.11 -1.42 23.70
N ILE A 45 17.09 -0.21 23.12
CA ILE A 45 16.41 0.06 21.83
C ILE A 45 16.94 -0.87 20.74
N LEU A 46 18.27 -1.03 20.64
CA LEU A 46 18.90 -1.82 19.59
C LEU A 46 18.63 -3.33 19.75
N SER A 47 18.68 -3.85 20.98
CA SER A 47 18.35 -5.26 21.26
C SER A 47 16.86 -5.53 21.03
N ASN A 48 15.98 -4.66 21.54
CA ASN A 48 14.53 -4.80 21.36
C ASN A 48 14.14 -4.70 19.88
N PHE A 49 14.78 -3.81 19.12
CA PHE A 49 14.57 -3.72 17.68
C PHE A 49 14.98 -5.00 16.95
N ALA A 50 16.15 -5.56 17.30
CA ALA A 50 16.63 -6.81 16.71
C ALA A 50 15.70 -7.99 17.06
N ASP A 51 15.33 -8.13 18.32
CA ASP A 51 14.47 -9.23 18.80
C ASP A 51 13.07 -9.17 18.19
N ILE A 52 12.45 -7.98 18.14
CA ILE A 52 11.13 -7.80 17.52
C ILE A 52 11.21 -8.03 16.02
N SER A 53 12.26 -7.55 15.35
CA SER A 53 12.45 -7.78 13.91
C SER A 53 12.58 -9.27 13.60
N LEU A 54 13.38 -10.01 14.38
CA LEU A 54 13.52 -11.45 14.23
C LEU A 54 12.20 -12.17 14.49
N LYS A 55 11.45 -11.77 15.52
CA LYS A 55 10.14 -12.34 15.83
C LYS A 55 9.14 -12.12 14.70
N VAL A 56 9.09 -10.91 14.14
CA VAL A 56 8.20 -10.59 13.01
C VAL A 56 8.61 -11.36 11.75
N MET A 57 9.92 -11.53 11.49
CA MET A 57 10.39 -12.33 10.37
C MET A 57 10.06 -13.82 10.49
N GLN A 58 9.94 -14.35 11.71
CA GLN A 58 9.57 -15.74 11.99
C GLN A 58 8.05 -15.96 12.03
N ASP A 59 7.24 -14.91 11.94
CA ASP A 59 5.79 -15.03 12.00
C ASP A 59 5.25 -15.61 10.69
N GLU A 60 4.52 -16.72 10.79
CA GLU A 60 3.90 -17.40 9.65
C GLU A 60 2.94 -16.47 8.89
N THR A 61 2.27 -15.55 9.59
CA THR A 61 1.36 -14.57 8.99
C THR A 61 2.09 -13.61 8.08
N ILE A 62 3.26 -13.12 8.50
CA ILE A 62 4.11 -12.22 7.72
C ILE A 62 4.66 -12.96 6.50
N ALA A 63 5.10 -14.20 6.68
CA ALA A 63 5.59 -15.04 5.58
C ALA A 63 4.50 -15.29 4.54
N TRP A 64 3.27 -15.61 4.98
CA TRP A 64 2.12 -15.74 4.11
C TRP A 64 1.80 -14.43 3.37
N LEU A 65 1.82 -13.29 4.06
CA LEU A 65 1.63 -11.97 3.45
C LEU A 65 2.65 -11.70 2.34
N ILE A 66 3.93 -11.96 2.58
CA ILE A 66 4.99 -11.76 1.58
C ILE A 66 4.75 -12.66 0.36
N LEU A 67 4.40 -13.93 0.57
CA LEU A 67 4.12 -14.88 -0.52
C LEU A 67 2.91 -14.46 -1.34
N VAL A 68 1.81 -14.07 -0.70
CA VAL A 68 0.58 -13.64 -1.35
C VAL A 68 0.82 -12.35 -2.13
N CYS A 69 1.37 -11.31 -1.50
CA CYS A 69 1.67 -10.04 -2.17
C CYS A 69 2.65 -10.24 -3.35
N GLY A 70 3.66 -11.10 -3.18
CA GLY A 70 4.63 -11.43 -4.23
C GLY A 70 3.99 -12.17 -5.41
N ALA A 71 3.16 -13.19 -5.14
CA ALA A 71 2.45 -13.95 -6.16
C ALA A 71 1.48 -13.07 -6.96
N PHE A 72 0.72 -12.20 -6.28
CA PHE A 72 -0.15 -11.25 -6.95
C PHE A 72 0.63 -10.21 -7.75
N GLY A 73 1.75 -9.69 -7.23
CA GLY A 73 2.64 -8.82 -7.99
C GLY A 73 3.13 -9.47 -9.28
N ALA A 74 3.49 -10.76 -9.24
CA ALA A 74 3.87 -11.54 -10.41
C ALA A 74 2.69 -11.74 -11.38
N LEU A 75 1.49 -12.06 -10.89
CA LEU A 75 0.27 -12.20 -11.71
C LEU A 75 -0.07 -10.89 -12.43
N ILE A 76 -0.02 -9.75 -11.72
CA ILE A 76 -0.25 -8.43 -12.30
C ILE A 76 0.81 -8.15 -13.37
N ALA A 77 2.10 -8.36 -13.06
CA ALA A 77 3.17 -8.17 -14.02
C ALA A 77 3.02 -9.05 -15.28
N LEU A 78 2.55 -10.29 -15.13
CA LEU A 78 2.29 -11.20 -16.23
C LEU A 78 1.09 -10.74 -17.09
N LEU A 79 -0.02 -10.34 -16.45
CA LEU A 79 -1.20 -9.81 -17.14
C LEU A 79 -0.88 -8.57 -17.96
N VAL A 80 0.03 -7.76 -17.43
CA VAL A 80 0.55 -6.55 -18.06
C VAL A 80 1.43 -6.90 -19.27
N ARG A 81 2.36 -7.84 -19.12
CA ARG A 81 3.28 -8.23 -20.20
C ARG A 81 2.62 -9.01 -21.32
N THR A 82 1.60 -9.79 -21.01
CA THR A 82 0.82 -10.55 -22.01
C THR A 82 -0.15 -9.66 -22.79
N GLY A 83 -0.26 -8.37 -22.46
CA GLY A 83 -1.23 -7.46 -23.08
C GLY A 83 -2.67 -7.72 -22.64
N GLY A 84 -2.90 -8.64 -21.68
CA GLY A 84 -4.21 -8.91 -21.10
C GLY A 84 -4.84 -7.66 -20.49
N ALA A 85 -4.02 -6.82 -19.83
CA ALA A 85 -4.47 -5.52 -19.31
C ALA A 85 -4.96 -4.56 -20.42
N SER A 86 -4.31 -4.56 -21.60
CA SER A 86 -4.74 -3.75 -22.76
C SER A 86 -6.02 -4.30 -23.41
N ALA A 87 -6.14 -5.62 -23.54
CA ALA A 87 -7.36 -6.26 -24.05
C ALA A 87 -8.55 -6.06 -23.10
N PHE A 88 -8.32 -6.12 -21.79
CA PHE A 88 -9.32 -5.79 -20.77
C PHE A 88 -9.74 -4.32 -20.87
N ALA A 89 -8.78 -3.41 -21.07
CA ALA A 89 -9.07 -1.99 -21.27
C ALA A 89 -9.89 -1.73 -22.55
N GLU A 90 -9.60 -2.43 -23.66
CA GLU A 90 -10.39 -2.33 -24.90
C GLU A 90 -11.80 -2.90 -24.75
N LEU A 91 -11.96 -4.00 -24.02
CA LEU A 91 -13.27 -4.57 -23.70
C LEU A 91 -14.08 -3.62 -22.80
N ALA A 92 -13.43 -3.01 -21.80
CA ALA A 92 -14.04 -2.01 -20.94
C ALA A 92 -14.45 -0.75 -21.73
N LEU A 93 -13.63 -0.31 -22.69
CA LEU A 93 -13.95 0.79 -23.61
C LEU A 93 -15.15 0.47 -24.51
N LYS A 94 -15.39 -0.79 -24.87
CA LYS A 94 -16.58 -1.22 -25.62
C LYS A 94 -17.88 -1.04 -24.83
N PHE A 95 -17.84 -1.16 -23.51
CA PHE A 95 -18.99 -0.93 -22.63
C PHE A 95 -19.09 0.53 -22.17
N ALA A 96 -17.96 1.22 -22.01
CA ALA A 96 -17.90 2.61 -21.61
C ALA A 96 -18.10 3.57 -22.81
N LYS A 97 -19.35 3.83 -23.19
CA LYS A 97 -19.72 4.69 -24.34
C LYS A 97 -19.46 6.19 -24.14
N GLY A 98 -18.71 6.62 -23.11
CA GLY A 98 -18.37 8.03 -22.90
C GLY A 98 -17.44 8.31 -21.71
N GLN A 99 -16.88 9.52 -21.63
CA GLN A 99 -15.87 9.93 -20.65
C GLN A 99 -16.32 9.81 -19.18
N ARG A 100 -17.59 10.12 -18.89
CA ARG A 100 -18.16 9.92 -17.54
C ARG A 100 -18.43 8.45 -17.22
N SER A 101 -18.77 7.66 -18.25
CA SER A 101 -19.04 6.22 -18.11
C SER A 101 -17.76 5.41 -17.92
N SER A 102 -16.64 5.81 -18.54
CA SER A 102 -15.34 5.15 -18.32
C SER A 102 -14.81 5.39 -16.91
N LEU A 103 -14.90 6.62 -16.39
CA LEU A 103 -14.55 6.95 -15.01
C LEU A 103 -15.37 6.17 -13.99
N LEU A 104 -16.69 6.05 -14.21
CA LEU A 104 -17.59 5.25 -13.37
C LEU A 104 -17.26 3.75 -13.44
N MET A 105 -16.93 3.23 -14.62
CA MET A 105 -16.59 1.81 -14.77
C MET A 105 -15.23 1.48 -14.13
N THR A 106 -14.24 2.35 -14.28
CA THR A 106 -12.94 2.23 -13.58
C THR A 106 -13.12 2.30 -12.07
N PHE A 107 -14.00 3.18 -11.58
CA PHE A 107 -14.33 3.27 -10.16
C PHE A 107 -14.99 1.97 -9.65
N VAL A 108 -15.99 1.46 -10.34
CA VAL A 108 -16.66 0.19 -9.97
C VAL A 108 -15.69 -0.99 -10.03
N LEU A 109 -14.82 -1.06 -11.04
CA LEU A 109 -13.80 -2.11 -11.12
C LEU A 109 -12.80 -2.01 -9.96
N GLY A 110 -12.39 -0.79 -9.59
CA GLY A 110 -11.53 -0.54 -8.43
C GLY A 110 -12.20 -0.94 -7.10
N VAL A 111 -13.50 -0.70 -6.96
CA VAL A 111 -14.29 -1.14 -5.79
C VAL A 111 -14.46 -2.66 -5.75
N ILE A 112 -14.64 -3.31 -6.90
CA ILE A 112 -14.74 -4.79 -6.98
C ILE A 112 -13.38 -5.46 -6.72
N ILE A 113 -12.27 -4.83 -7.15
CA ILE A 113 -10.90 -5.29 -6.89
C ILE A 113 -10.41 -4.90 -5.47
N PHE A 114 -11.20 -4.13 -4.72
CA PHE A 114 -10.99 -3.78 -3.30
C PHE A 114 -11.24 -4.99 -2.36
N ILE A 115 -10.84 -6.18 -2.79
CA ILE A 115 -10.84 -7.41 -1.98
C ILE A 115 -9.65 -7.39 -1.01
N ASP A 116 -8.61 -6.62 -1.32
CA ASP A 116 -7.39 -6.52 -0.52
C ASP A 116 -6.73 -5.15 -0.75
N ASP A 117 -6.45 -4.42 0.34
CA ASP A 117 -5.83 -3.09 0.32
C ASP A 117 -4.42 -3.10 -0.32
N TYR A 118 -3.71 -4.23 -0.22
CA TYR A 118 -2.42 -4.42 -0.91
C TYR A 118 -2.61 -4.61 -2.42
N LEU A 119 -3.63 -5.37 -2.85
CA LEU A 119 -3.92 -5.59 -4.27
C LEU A 119 -4.50 -4.36 -4.94
N ASN A 120 -5.34 -3.61 -4.25
CA ASN A 120 -5.86 -2.36 -4.75
C ASN A 120 -4.70 -1.37 -4.98
N ALA A 121 -3.79 -1.20 -4.02
CA ALA A 121 -2.65 -0.29 -4.18
C ALA A 121 -1.71 -0.72 -5.32
N LEU A 122 -1.38 -2.01 -5.44
CA LEU A 122 -0.48 -2.54 -6.47
C LEU A 122 -1.11 -2.57 -7.86
N THR A 123 -2.36 -3.03 -7.97
CA THR A 123 -3.05 -3.21 -9.26
C THR A 123 -3.57 -1.88 -9.78
N VAL A 124 -4.21 -1.05 -8.95
CA VAL A 124 -4.76 0.24 -9.38
C VAL A 124 -3.65 1.24 -9.67
N GLY A 125 -2.57 1.28 -8.89
CA GLY A 125 -1.44 2.17 -9.19
C GLY A 125 -0.82 1.90 -10.57
N GLU A 126 -0.62 0.62 -10.90
CA GLU A 126 0.00 0.19 -12.14
C GLU A 126 -0.98 0.18 -13.34
N THR A 127 -2.28 0.06 -13.08
CA THR A 127 -3.36 0.20 -14.09
C THR A 127 -3.64 1.68 -14.39
N MET A 128 -3.73 2.53 -13.36
CA MET A 128 -3.90 3.98 -13.51
C MET A 128 -2.74 4.58 -14.28
N LYS A 129 -1.48 4.21 -13.95
CA LYS A 129 -0.31 4.69 -14.71
C LYS A 129 -0.45 4.48 -16.23
N ARG A 130 -0.91 3.29 -16.66
CA ARG A 130 -1.16 3.00 -18.08
C ARG A 130 -2.33 3.77 -18.66
N ILE A 131 -3.42 3.92 -17.92
CA ILE A 131 -4.62 4.64 -18.37
C ILE A 131 -4.29 6.14 -18.52
N THR A 132 -3.67 6.74 -17.50
CA THR A 132 -3.27 8.15 -17.47
C THR A 132 -2.25 8.47 -18.58
N ASP A 133 -1.28 7.58 -18.84
CA ASP A 133 -0.34 7.72 -19.96
C ASP A 133 -1.05 7.58 -21.34
N LYS A 134 -2.05 6.68 -21.48
CA LYS A 134 -2.81 6.51 -22.73
C LYS A 134 -3.71 7.72 -23.04
N PHE A 135 -4.23 8.40 -22.02
CA PHE A 135 -5.09 9.58 -22.16
C PHE A 135 -4.34 10.92 -22.01
N LYS A 136 -3.01 10.91 -21.90
CA LYS A 136 -2.16 12.11 -21.70
C LYS A 136 -2.65 13.02 -20.57
N ILE A 137 -3.15 12.42 -19.49
CA ILE A 137 -3.66 13.18 -18.34
C ILE A 137 -2.45 13.61 -17.49
N SER A 138 -2.45 14.87 -17.05
CA SER A 138 -1.33 15.44 -16.28
C SER A 138 -1.06 14.62 -15.01
N ARG A 139 0.23 14.37 -14.73
CA ARG A 139 0.72 13.58 -13.58
C ARG A 139 0.33 14.16 -12.22
N GLU A 140 -0.18 15.39 -12.17
CA GLU A 140 -0.58 16.08 -10.94
C GLU A 140 -1.97 15.67 -10.41
N MET A 141 -2.73 14.85 -11.13
CA MET A 141 -4.04 14.32 -10.69
C MET A 141 -3.98 12.88 -10.12
N LEU A 142 -2.78 12.35 -9.90
CA LEU A 142 -2.53 11.04 -9.27
C LEU A 142 -2.36 11.17 -7.75
#